data_AF-T0YS83-F1
#
_entry.id   AF-T0YS83-F1
#
_cell.length_a   1.000
_cell.length_b   1.000
_cell.length_c   1.000
_cell.angle_alpha   90.00
_cell.angle_beta   90.00
_cell.angle_gamma   90.00
#
_symmetry.space_group_name_H-M   'P 1'
#
loop_
_entity.id
_entity.type
_entity.pdbx_description
1 polymer ?
#
loop_
_entity_poly.entity_id
_entity_poly.type
_entity_poly.pdbx_seq_one_letter_code
_entity_poly.pdbx_strand_id
1 'polypeptide(L)'
;IPLIRPCTPYGVIRLLESIGAPLKGQHAVVIGASNIVGRPMSLELLLMGATTTVCHRFTSDLRSHVTRADILIVAAGKPDLVPGEWIKPGAVVIDVGMNRLDNGKLVGDVQFEEA
;
A
#
# COMPACT_ATOMS: atom_id res chain seq x y z
N ILE A 1 20.44 11.48 -0.42
CA ILE A 1 19.63 10.99 0.72
C ILE A 1 18.66 12.12 1.09
N PRO A 2 17.36 11.85 1.28
CA PRO A 2 16.36 12.89 1.57
C PRO A 2 16.57 13.55 2.94
N LEU A 3 16.19 14.84 3.06
CA LEU A 3 16.30 15.62 4.29
C LEU A 3 15.04 15.46 5.17
N ILE A 4 13.93 16.05 4.74
CA ILE A 4 12.61 15.91 5.38
C ILE A 4 11.73 15.06 4.46
N ARG A 5 11.01 14.10 5.05
CA ARG A 5 10.19 13.14 4.32
C ARG A 5 8.70 13.34 4.62
N PRO A 6 7.80 13.04 3.65
CA PRO A 6 6.36 13.07 3.90
C PRO A 6 5.95 12.10 5.01
N CYS A 7 5.15 12.58 5.96
CA CYS A 7 4.90 11.88 7.22
C CYS A 7 4.29 10.49 7.04
N THR A 8 3.25 10.35 6.21
CA THR A 8 2.58 9.05 6.01
C THR A 8 3.50 8.04 5.32
N PRO A 9 4.10 8.32 4.14
CA PRO A 9 5.08 7.42 3.54
C PRO A 9 6.23 7.03 4.48
N TYR A 10 6.78 8.00 5.20
CA TYR A 10 7.87 7.73 6.11
C TYR A 10 7.42 6.84 7.29
N GLY A 11 6.24 7.11 7.86
CA GLY A 11 5.64 6.27 8.89
C GLY A 11 5.44 4.83 8.43
N VAL A 12 5.01 4.63 7.19
CA VAL A 12 4.90 3.28 6.60
C VAL A 12 6.25 2.58 6.51
N ILE A 13 7.32 3.27 6.06
CA ILE A 13 8.67 2.69 6.09
C ILE A 13 9.07 2.29 7.51
N ARG A 14 8.82 3.14 8.51
CA ARG A 14 9.12 2.83 9.91
C ARG A 14 8.35 1.62 10.44
N LEU A 15 7.09 1.45 10.04
CA LEU A 15 6.29 0.27 10.38
C LEU A 15 6.89 -1.00 9.75
N LEU A 16 7.21 -0.96 8.46
CA LEU A 16 7.81 -2.08 7.74
C LEU A 16 9.16 -2.49 8.34
N GLU A 17 10.01 -1.52 8.68
CA GLU A 17 11.28 -1.77 9.37
C GLU A 17 11.06 -2.37 10.76
N SER A 18 10.04 -1.93 11.51
CA SER A 18 9.77 -2.41 12.87
C SER A 18 9.38 -3.89 12.94
N ILE A 19 8.78 -4.41 11.88
CA ILE A 19 8.40 -5.83 11.75
C ILE A 19 9.46 -6.66 11.02
N GLY A 20 10.58 -6.04 10.63
CA GLY A 20 11.65 -6.72 9.89
C GLY A 20 11.25 -7.15 8.47
N ALA A 21 10.30 -6.46 7.83
CA ALA A 21 9.89 -6.78 6.48
C ALA A 21 11.08 -6.59 5.51
N PRO A 22 11.43 -7.59 4.68
CA PRO A 22 12.45 -7.41 3.67
C PRO A 22 11.93 -6.42 2.62
N LEU A 23 12.59 -5.27 2.43
CA LEU A 23 12.18 -4.29 1.40
C LEU A 23 12.99 -4.45 0.11
N LYS A 24 14.29 -4.66 0.26
CA LYS A 24 15.22 -4.73 -0.86
C LYS A 24 14.94 -5.98 -1.71
N GLY A 25 14.74 -5.78 -3.02
CA GLY A 25 14.48 -6.84 -3.98
C GLY A 25 13.03 -7.32 -4.03
N GLN A 26 12.18 -6.92 -3.09
CA GLN A 26 10.75 -7.27 -3.11
C GLN A 26 9.99 -6.46 -4.16
N HIS A 27 8.88 -7.01 -4.63
CA HIS A 27 7.91 -6.31 -5.46
C HIS A 27 6.86 -5.61 -4.60
N ALA A 28 6.98 -4.29 -4.48
CA ALA A 28 6.03 -3.45 -3.77
C ALA A 28 5.02 -2.82 -4.74
N VAL A 29 3.73 -2.92 -4.40
CA VAL A 29 2.63 -2.33 -5.15
C VAL A 29 1.95 -1.27 -4.31
N VAL A 30 1.88 -0.05 -4.83
CA VAL A 30 1.14 1.06 -4.23
C VAL A 30 -0.14 1.30 -5.00
N ILE A 31 -1.30 1.21 -4.35
CA ILE A 31 -2.60 1.54 -4.93
C ILE A 31 -2.99 2.95 -4.48
N GLY A 32 -3.06 3.86 -5.43
CA GLY A 32 -3.26 5.29 -5.18
C GLY A 32 -2.02 6.08 -5.58
N ALA A 33 -2.22 7.13 -6.39
CA ALA A 33 -1.14 7.97 -6.92
C ALA A 33 -1.26 9.44 -6.46
N SER A 34 -1.74 9.63 -5.23
CA SER A 34 -1.91 10.95 -4.61
C SER A 34 -0.57 11.62 -4.32
N ASN A 35 -0.58 12.96 -4.22
CA ASN A 35 0.62 13.73 -3.87
C ASN A 35 1.03 13.54 -2.41
N ILE A 36 0.09 13.23 -1.52
CA ILE A 36 0.32 13.13 -0.08
C ILE A 36 0.78 11.74 0.38
N VAL A 37 0.44 10.68 -0.38
CA VAL A 37 0.82 9.30 -0.03
C VAL A 37 1.42 8.58 -1.24
N GLY A 38 0.64 8.33 -2.30
CA GLY A 38 1.02 7.39 -3.35
C GLY A 38 2.37 7.68 -4.03
N ARG A 39 2.52 8.90 -4.55
CA ARG A 39 3.76 9.34 -5.23
C ARG A 39 4.96 9.33 -4.29
N PRO A 40 4.94 9.98 -3.11
CA PRO A 40 6.09 9.92 -2.21
C PRO A 40 6.35 8.52 -1.67
N MET A 41 5.32 7.68 -1.46
CA MET A 41 5.49 6.29 -1.06
C MET A 41 6.28 5.48 -2.10
N SER A 42 6.00 5.68 -3.39
CA SER A 42 6.78 5.02 -4.44
C SER A 42 8.26 5.40 -4.41
N LEU A 43 8.59 6.64 -4.06
CA LEU A 43 9.97 7.11 -3.96
C LEU A 43 10.67 6.56 -2.72
N GLU A 44 9.98 6.46 -1.58
CA GLU A 44 10.50 5.79 -0.39
C GLU A 44 10.80 4.30 -0.67
N LEU A 45 9.88 3.58 -1.34
CA LEU A 45 10.09 2.17 -1.68
C LEU A 45 11.27 1.96 -2.63
N LEU A 46 11.42 2.81 -3.65
CA LEU A 46 12.59 2.80 -4.53
C LEU A 46 13.88 3.09 -3.75
N LEU A 47 13.86 4.03 -2.80
CA LEU A 47 14.99 4.33 -1.93
C LEU A 47 15.40 3.12 -1.08
N MET A 48 14.43 2.33 -0.62
CA MET A 48 14.66 1.09 0.14
C MET A 48 15.04 -0.11 -0.75
N GLY A 49 15.07 0.07 -2.07
CA GLY A 49 15.51 -0.94 -3.03
C GLY A 49 14.42 -1.94 -3.45
N ALA A 50 13.14 -1.59 -3.29
CA ALA A 50 12.03 -2.39 -3.78
C ALA A 50 11.75 -2.14 -5.27
N THR A 51 11.40 -3.18 -6.02
CA THR A 51 10.76 -3.02 -7.34
C THR A 51 9.37 -2.45 -7.10
N THR A 52 9.08 -1.28 -7.67
CA THR A 52 7.89 -0.51 -7.26
C THR A 52 6.92 -0.31 -8.42
N THR A 53 5.68 -0.77 -8.26
CA THR A 53 4.57 -0.53 -9.19
C THR A 53 3.54 0.42 -8.56
N VAL A 54 3.14 1.47 -9.27
CA VAL A 54 2.08 2.40 -8.81
C VAL A 54 0.82 2.17 -9.63
N CYS A 55 -0.27 1.82 -8.96
CA CYS A 55 -1.60 1.65 -9.52
C CYS A 55 -2.50 2.84 -9.17
N HIS A 56 -3.53 3.08 -9.98
CA HIS A 56 -4.52 4.14 -9.77
C HIS A 56 -5.83 3.79 -10.48
N ARG A 57 -6.82 4.69 -10.43
CA ARG A 57 -8.16 4.51 -11.02
C ARG A 57 -8.23 4.19 -12.53
N PHE A 58 -7.10 4.26 -13.23
CA PHE A 58 -7.01 3.96 -14.67
C PHE A 58 -6.15 2.73 -14.95
N THR A 59 -5.64 2.06 -13.91
CA THR A 59 -4.91 0.81 -14.04
C THR A 59 -5.85 -0.26 -14.58
N SER A 60 -5.49 -0.83 -15.71
CA SER A 60 -6.16 -2.01 -16.24
C SER A 60 -5.72 -3.24 -15.45
N ASP A 61 -6.66 -4.13 -15.14
CA ASP A 61 -6.38 -5.38 -14.41
C ASP A 61 -5.60 -5.18 -13.10
N LEU A 62 -6.18 -4.38 -12.19
CA LEU A 62 -5.61 -4.12 -10.86
C LEU A 62 -5.29 -5.41 -10.10
N ARG A 63 -6.14 -6.44 -10.23
CA ARG A 63 -5.97 -7.73 -9.55
C ARG A 63 -4.61 -8.36 -9.86
N SER A 64 -4.19 -8.39 -11.13
CA SER A 64 -2.89 -8.98 -11.50
C SER A 64 -1.70 -8.30 -10.82
N HIS A 65 -1.80 -7.01 -10.49
CA HIS A 65 -0.77 -6.31 -9.74
C HIS A 65 -0.80 -6.71 -8.27
N VAL A 66 -1.99 -6.74 -7.66
CA VAL A 66 -2.17 -7.13 -6.25
C VAL A 66 -1.65 -8.55 -5.98
N THR A 67 -2.00 -9.52 -6.84
CA THR A 67 -1.60 -10.93 -6.66
C THR A 67 -0.08 -11.17 -6.78
N ARG A 68 0.67 -10.20 -7.32
CA ARG A 68 2.13 -10.26 -7.47
C ARG A 68 2.87 -9.44 -6.42
N ALA A 69 2.16 -8.72 -5.54
CA ALA A 69 2.76 -7.87 -4.54
C ALA A 69 3.31 -8.70 -3.39
N ASP A 70 4.59 -8.53 -3.06
CA ASP A 70 5.15 -8.98 -1.79
C ASP A 70 4.82 -7.99 -0.67
N ILE A 71 4.73 -6.71 -1.03
CA ILE A 71 4.34 -5.61 -0.15
C ILE A 71 3.24 -4.84 -0.86
N LEU A 72 2.06 -4.74 -0.25
CA LEU A 72 0.92 -4.03 -0.78
C LEU A 72 0.61 -2.82 0.11
N ILE A 73 0.65 -1.62 -0.47
CA ILE A 73 0.27 -0.38 0.21
C ILE A 73 -0.98 0.18 -0.46
N VAL A 74 -2.08 0.28 0.27
CA VAL A 74 -3.37 0.73 -0.28
C VAL A 74 -3.73 2.09 0.31
N ALA A 75 -3.87 3.09 -0.56
CA ALA A 75 -4.11 4.49 -0.19
C ALA A 75 -5.03 5.17 -1.22
N ALA A 76 -6.15 4.52 -1.51
CA ALA A 76 -7.12 4.96 -2.51
C ALA A 76 -8.31 5.71 -1.88
N GLY A 77 -8.60 5.51 -0.59
CA GLY A 77 -9.74 6.12 0.10
C GLY A 77 -11.07 5.60 -0.44
N LYS A 78 -11.14 4.29 -0.68
CA LYS A 78 -12.34 3.60 -1.15
C LYS A 78 -12.49 2.29 -0.36
N PRO A 79 -13.55 2.16 0.46
CA PRO A 79 -13.85 0.92 1.19
C PRO A 79 -13.86 -0.29 0.26
N ASP A 80 -13.32 -1.40 0.75
CA ASP A 80 -13.37 -2.73 0.12
C ASP A 80 -12.89 -2.73 -1.35
N LEU A 81 -11.99 -1.81 -1.72
CA LEU A 81 -11.43 -1.72 -3.06
C LEU A 81 -10.58 -2.96 -3.39
N VAL A 82 -9.88 -3.50 -2.40
CA VAL A 82 -9.04 -4.68 -2.54
C VAL A 82 -9.68 -5.85 -1.80
N PRO A 83 -10.26 -6.80 -2.54
CA PRO A 83 -10.67 -8.07 -1.95
C PRO A 83 -9.50 -8.85 -1.34
N GLY A 84 -9.70 -9.43 -0.16
CA GLY A 84 -8.67 -10.17 0.57
C GLY A 84 -8.12 -11.35 -0.24
N GLU A 85 -8.98 -12.01 -1.00
CA GLU A 85 -8.65 -13.12 -1.90
C GLU A 85 -7.65 -12.75 -3.03
N TRP A 86 -7.40 -11.46 -3.28
CA TRP A 86 -6.41 -11.02 -4.26
C TRP A 86 -5.01 -10.97 -3.67
N ILE A 87 -4.89 -10.94 -2.35
CA ILE A 87 -3.63 -10.74 -1.65
C ILE A 87 -2.80 -12.00 -1.77
N LYS A 88 -1.54 -11.82 -2.17
CA LYS A 88 -0.59 -12.92 -2.27
C LYS A 88 -0.37 -13.52 -0.86
N PRO A 89 -0.45 -14.85 -0.70
CA PRO A 89 -0.15 -15.49 0.57
C PRO A 89 1.25 -15.10 1.10
N GLY A 90 1.32 -14.64 2.34
CA GLY A 90 2.55 -14.17 2.98
C GLY A 90 2.97 -12.74 2.60
N ALA A 91 2.16 -11.99 1.84
CA ALA A 91 2.43 -10.58 1.58
C ALA A 91 2.25 -9.73 2.83
N VAL A 92 3.00 -8.63 2.90
CA VAL A 92 2.79 -7.58 3.90
C VAL A 92 1.80 -6.57 3.35
N VAL A 93 0.73 -6.29 4.09
CA VAL A 93 -0.33 -5.36 3.69
C VAL A 93 -0.33 -4.15 4.61
N ILE A 94 -0.27 -2.95 4.03
CA ILE A 94 -0.39 -1.67 4.72
C ILE A 94 -1.61 -0.96 4.16
N ASP A 95 -2.69 -0.95 4.94
CA ASP A 95 -3.91 -0.22 4.62
C ASP A 95 -3.84 1.19 5.21
N VAL A 96 -3.69 2.19 4.35
CA VAL A 96 -3.65 3.61 4.71
C VAL A 96 -5.05 4.22 4.69
N GLY A 97 -6.04 3.50 4.12
CA GLY A 97 -7.42 3.94 4.03
C GLY A 97 -8.03 4.19 5.40
N MET A 98 -8.75 5.31 5.53
CA MET A 98 -9.53 5.65 6.73
C MET A 98 -10.91 6.10 6.27
N ASN A 99 -11.78 5.15 5.99
CA ASN A 99 -13.10 5.40 5.44
C ASN A 99 -14.16 5.27 6.54
N ARG A 100 -14.95 6.34 6.73
CA ARG A 100 -16.07 6.32 7.68
C ARG A 100 -17.34 5.93 6.93
N LEU A 101 -17.94 4.82 7.35
CA LEU A 101 -19.21 4.34 6.81
C LEU A 101 -20.39 5.09 7.44
N ASP A 102 -21.57 4.98 6.82
CA ASP A 102 -22.80 5.62 7.30
C ASP A 102 -23.23 5.13 8.69
N ASN A 103 -22.87 3.89 9.05
CA ASN A 103 -23.08 3.32 10.38
C ASN A 103 -22.06 3.81 11.43
N GLY A 104 -21.17 4.74 11.07
CA GLY A 104 -20.14 5.32 11.93
C GLY A 104 -18.86 4.49 12.06
N LYS A 105 -18.84 3.24 11.57
CA LYS A 105 -17.65 2.37 11.60
C LYS A 105 -16.53 2.96 10.73
N LEU A 106 -15.29 2.82 11.20
CA LEU A 106 -14.10 3.13 10.42
C LEU A 106 -13.57 1.84 9.80
N VAL A 107 -13.36 1.85 8.48
CA VAL A 107 -12.82 0.72 7.72
C VAL A 107 -11.69 1.19 6.80
N GLY A 108 -10.83 0.28 6.41
CA GLY A 108 -9.75 0.54 5.46
C GLY A 108 -10.21 0.48 4.00
N ASP A 109 -9.25 0.41 3.08
CA ASP A 109 -9.47 0.17 1.65
C ASP A 109 -9.43 -1.34 1.30
N VAL A 110 -8.98 -2.19 2.23
CA VAL A 110 -8.85 -3.65 2.07
C VAL A 110 -9.95 -4.37 2.85
N GLN A 111 -10.48 -5.45 2.27
CA GLN A 111 -11.33 -6.41 2.96
C GLN A 111 -10.51 -7.17 4.01
N PHE A 112 -10.52 -6.67 5.25
CA PHE A 112 -9.60 -7.11 6.30
C PHE A 112 -9.83 -8.54 6.80
N GLU A 113 -11.07 -9.01 6.88
CA GLU A 113 -11.39 -10.34 7.43
C GLU A 113 -10.98 -11.47 6.48
N GLU A 114 -10.97 -11.18 5.18
CA GLU A 114 -10.62 -12.10 4.10
C GLU A 114 -9.13 -12.06 3.71
N ALA A 115 -8.35 -11.14 4.30
CA ALA A 115 -6.96 -10.83 3.94
C ALA A 115 -5.91 -11.75 4.60
#